data_AF-A0A820ARE5-F1
#
_entry.id   AF-A0A820ARE5-F1
#
_cell.length_a   1.000
_cell.length_b   1.000
_cell.length_c   1.000
_cell.angle_alpha   90.00
_cell.angle_beta   90.00
_cell.angle_gamma   90.00
#
_symmetry.space_group_name_H-M   'P 1'
#
loop_
_entity.id
_entity.type
_entity.pdbx_description
1 polymer ?
#
loop_
_entity_poly.entity_id
_entity_poly.type
_entity_poly.pdbx_seq_one_letter_code
_entity_poly.pdbx_strand_id
1 'polypeptide(L)'
;MSVNSNSKQAKILILDLPHLPTKELDNLVIHCSTIDELLARSAENSAFILIIACTSEKLTELAPILTRISIDTLYILNTGDEIKHFGESWWNKTTIVYNEKQLMRHLCTKSMLCFYNEGLEHRKTGNFGVANVCFLDSIRALNYSAKFI
;
A
#
# COMPACT_ATOMS: atom_id res chain seq x y z
N MET A 1 -20.12 -3.58 -21.37
CA MET A 1 -18.81 -4.11 -21.81
C MET A 1 -17.83 -3.89 -20.68
N SER A 2 -17.45 -4.95 -19.96
CA SER A 2 -16.45 -4.92 -18.90
C SER A 2 -15.07 -4.87 -19.54
N VAL A 3 -14.43 -3.70 -19.51
CA VAL A 3 -13.01 -3.57 -19.78
C VAL A 3 -12.30 -4.22 -18.59
N ASN A 4 -12.02 -5.52 -18.68
CA ASN A 4 -11.01 -6.15 -17.83
C ASN A 4 -9.64 -5.60 -18.28
N SER A 5 -9.33 -4.37 -17.90
CA SER A 5 -7.94 -3.94 -17.88
C SER A 5 -7.32 -4.63 -16.68
N ASN A 6 -6.60 -5.73 -16.91
CA ASN A 6 -5.51 -6.16 -16.03
C ASN A 6 -4.41 -5.09 -16.10
N SER A 7 -4.74 -3.85 -15.71
CA SER A 7 -3.77 -2.81 -15.48
C SER A 7 -2.97 -3.28 -14.30
N LYS A 8 -1.70 -3.48 -14.56
CA LYS A 8 -0.80 -4.22 -13.71
C LYS A 8 -0.49 -3.42 -12.42
N GLN A 9 -1.09 -2.25 -12.21
CA GLN A 9 -1.15 -1.36 -11.04
C GLN A 9 -0.55 -1.86 -9.72
N ALA A 10 0.24 -0.97 -9.10
CA ALA A 10 0.72 -1.11 -7.74
C ALA A 10 -0.43 -1.34 -6.77
N LYS A 11 -0.24 -2.29 -5.84
CA LYS A 11 -1.21 -2.62 -4.81
C LYS A 11 -0.63 -2.37 -3.42
N ILE A 12 -1.50 -1.94 -2.54
CA ILE A 12 -1.26 -1.79 -1.11
C ILE A 12 -1.90 -3.01 -0.45
N LEU A 13 -1.07 -3.88 0.09
CA LEU A 13 -1.53 -5.04 0.86
C LEU A 13 -1.62 -4.63 2.33
N ILE A 14 -2.76 -4.85 2.95
CA ILE A 14 -2.97 -4.56 4.37
C ILE A 14 -3.13 -5.88 5.09
N LEU A 15 -2.16 -6.23 5.93
CA LEU A 15 -2.18 -7.43 6.77
C LEU A 15 -2.64 -7.05 8.17
N ASP A 16 -3.59 -7.80 8.72
CA ASP A 16 -3.97 -7.72 10.15
C ASP A 16 -4.50 -6.33 10.61
N LEU A 17 -5.12 -5.58 9.69
CA LEU A 17 -5.74 -4.28 9.99
C LEU A 17 -7.12 -4.13 9.30
N PRO A 18 -8.07 -5.07 9.51
CA PRO A 18 -9.34 -5.11 8.78
C PRO A 18 -10.27 -3.92 9.06
N HIS A 19 -10.00 -3.16 10.13
CA HIS A 19 -10.83 -2.02 10.54
C HIS A 19 -10.44 -0.69 9.86
N LEU A 20 -9.32 -0.65 9.10
CA LEU A 20 -8.90 0.57 8.46
C LEU A 20 -9.93 1.05 7.42
N PRO A 21 -10.35 2.32 7.47
CA PRO A 21 -11.36 2.86 6.57
C PRO A 21 -10.72 3.13 5.19
N THR A 22 -10.53 2.11 4.37
CA THR A 22 -9.81 2.23 3.07
C THR A 22 -10.75 2.39 1.87
N LYS A 23 -12.04 2.66 2.08
CA LYS A 23 -13.07 2.74 1.02
C LYS A 23 -12.71 3.72 -0.11
N GLU A 24 -12.03 4.82 0.20
CA GLU A 24 -11.63 5.82 -0.81
C GLU A 24 -10.34 5.45 -1.56
N LEU A 25 -9.66 4.38 -1.13
CA LEU A 25 -8.43 3.84 -1.75
C LEU A 25 -8.71 2.57 -2.57
N ASP A 26 -9.96 2.09 -2.53
CA ASP A 26 -10.53 0.84 -3.05
C ASP A 26 -9.62 0.01 -3.97
N ASN A 27 -9.53 0.38 -5.25
CA ASN A 27 -8.85 -0.39 -6.27
C ASN A 27 -7.35 -0.62 -5.99
N LEU A 28 -6.71 0.17 -5.13
CA LEU A 28 -5.32 -0.02 -4.74
C LEU A 28 -5.16 -0.96 -3.55
N VAL A 29 -6.15 -1.06 -2.67
CA VAL A 29 -6.01 -1.72 -1.37
C VAL A 29 -6.58 -3.13 -1.41
N ILE A 30 -5.76 -4.09 -1.00
CA ILE A 30 -6.18 -5.47 -0.78
C ILE A 30 -5.94 -5.79 0.68
N HIS A 31 -7.01 -6.11 1.40
CA HIS A 31 -6.91 -6.61 2.76
C HIS A 31 -6.58 -8.10 2.74
N CYS A 32 -5.55 -8.48 3.47
CA CYS A 32 -5.10 -9.84 3.64
C CYS A 32 -5.33 -10.25 5.10
N SER A 33 -6.06 -11.34 5.28
CA SER A 33 -6.37 -11.92 6.59
C SER A 33 -5.28 -12.86 7.09
N THR A 34 -4.48 -13.41 6.18
CA THR A 34 -3.40 -14.36 6.49
C THR A 34 -2.12 -14.04 5.70
N ILE A 35 -1.00 -14.58 6.17
CA ILE A 35 0.28 -14.51 5.45
C ILE A 35 0.22 -15.25 4.11
N ASP A 36 -0.48 -16.39 4.04
CA ASP A 36 -0.64 -17.15 2.80
C ASP A 36 -1.41 -16.34 1.74
N GLU A 37 -2.46 -15.62 2.17
CA GLU A 37 -3.19 -14.70 1.31
C GLU A 37 -2.28 -13.56 0.83
N LEU A 38 -1.48 -12.98 1.73
CA LEU A 38 -0.51 -11.93 1.37
C LEU A 38 0.50 -12.44 0.33
N LEU A 39 1.01 -13.66 0.48
CA LEU A 39 1.93 -14.27 -0.47
C LEU A 39 1.26 -14.50 -1.84
N ALA A 40 0.06 -15.08 -1.86
CA ALA A 40 -0.70 -15.28 -3.09
C ALA A 40 -0.94 -13.96 -3.82
N ARG A 41 -1.41 -12.93 -3.10
CA ARG A 41 -1.64 -11.58 -3.65
C ARG A 41 -0.35 -10.92 -4.11
N SER A 42 0.76 -11.11 -3.41
CA SER A 42 2.05 -10.55 -3.83
C SER A 42 2.55 -11.18 -5.15
N ALA A 43 2.34 -12.48 -5.34
CA ALA A 43 2.72 -13.19 -6.57
C ALA A 43 1.88 -12.73 -7.78
N GLU A 44 0.57 -12.53 -7.58
CA GLU A 44 -0.35 -11.98 -8.57
C GLU A 44 0.04 -10.56 -9.02
N ASN A 45 0.70 -9.79 -8.15
CA ASN A 45 1.04 -8.37 -8.34
C ASN A 45 2.56 -8.13 -8.47
N SER A 46 3.30 -9.14 -8.95
CA SER A 46 4.77 -9.20 -8.98
C SER A 46 5.49 -8.15 -9.84
N ALA A 47 4.78 -7.42 -10.69
CA ALA A 47 5.38 -6.43 -11.58
C ALA A 47 5.45 -5.00 -10.99
N PHE A 48 4.94 -4.77 -9.76
CA PHE A 48 4.76 -3.42 -9.22
C PHE A 48 5.26 -3.26 -7.79
N ILE A 49 5.31 -2.00 -7.37
CA ILE A 49 5.56 -1.56 -6.01
C ILE A 49 4.44 -2.11 -5.09
N LEU A 50 4.83 -3.00 -4.18
CA LEU A 50 3.98 -3.49 -3.09
C LEU A 50 4.26 -2.70 -1.82
N ILE A 51 3.21 -2.14 -1.22
CA ILE A 51 3.27 -1.51 0.10
C ILE A 51 2.53 -2.42 1.07
N ILE A 52 3.15 -2.75 2.20
CA ILE A 52 2.51 -3.59 3.22
C ILE A 52 2.22 -2.75 4.47
N ALA A 53 1.03 -2.84 5.03
CA ALA A 53 0.72 -2.29 6.36
C ALA A 53 0.37 -3.41 7.34
N CYS A 54 0.98 -3.43 8.53
CA CYS A 54 0.68 -4.42 9.57
C CYS A 54 0.84 -3.87 10.99
N THR A 55 0.45 -4.66 12.00
CA THR A 55 0.77 -4.41 13.41
C THR A 55 2.21 -4.81 13.73
N SER A 56 2.77 -4.27 14.83
CA SER A 56 4.09 -4.67 15.34
C SER A 56 4.17 -6.15 15.74
N GLU A 57 3.07 -6.73 16.22
CA GLU A 57 2.97 -8.14 16.60
C GLU A 57 3.17 -9.08 15.41
N LYS A 58 2.61 -8.72 14.24
CA LYS A 58 2.74 -9.49 13.00
C LYS A 58 4.08 -9.36 12.29
N LEU A 59 4.95 -8.47 12.75
CA LEU A 59 6.26 -8.28 12.14
C LEU A 59 7.15 -9.53 12.25
N THR A 60 7.10 -10.25 13.37
CA THR A 60 7.90 -11.46 13.61
C THR A 60 7.59 -12.55 12.58
N GLU A 61 6.31 -12.77 12.32
CA GLU A 61 5.81 -13.74 11.34
C GLU A 61 6.09 -13.28 9.90
N LEU A 62 6.02 -11.97 9.64
CA LEU A 62 6.24 -11.37 8.32
C LEU A 62 7.73 -11.30 7.94
N ALA A 63 8.64 -11.09 8.88
CA ALA A 63 10.06 -10.84 8.60
C ALA A 63 10.76 -11.90 7.70
N PRO A 64 10.56 -13.22 7.89
CA PRO A 64 11.17 -14.23 7.03
C PRO A 64 10.72 -14.14 5.58
N ILE A 65 9.46 -13.76 5.34
CA ILE A 65 8.87 -13.73 4.00
C ILE A 65 9.15 -12.43 3.25
N LEU A 66 9.43 -11.32 3.95
CA LEU A 66 9.79 -10.04 3.31
C LEU A 66 11.01 -10.19 2.39
N THR A 67 11.93 -11.10 2.70
CA THR A 67 13.11 -11.39 1.86
C THR A 67 12.76 -11.97 0.48
N ARG A 68 11.56 -12.54 0.35
CA ARG A 68 11.08 -13.23 -0.86
C ARG A 68 10.13 -12.37 -1.70
N ILE A 69 9.77 -11.18 -1.22
CA ILE A 69 8.78 -10.30 -1.84
C ILE A 69 9.42 -8.95 -2.14
N SER A 70 9.23 -8.45 -3.36
CA SER A 70 9.67 -7.09 -3.72
C SER A 70 8.68 -6.07 -3.16
N ILE A 71 9.04 -5.45 -2.03
CA ILE A 71 8.27 -4.36 -1.42
C ILE A 71 8.99 -3.02 -1.60
N ASP A 72 8.22 -1.93 -1.74
CA ASP A 72 8.73 -0.56 -1.73
C ASP A 72 8.84 -0.04 -0.30
N THR A 73 7.72 -0.09 0.43
CA THR A 73 7.61 0.43 1.80
C THR A 73 6.80 -0.53 2.67
N LEU A 74 7.27 -0.79 3.89
CA LEU A 74 6.56 -1.49 4.95
C LEU A 74 6.12 -0.46 6.00
N TYR A 75 4.83 -0.32 6.21
CA TYR A 75 4.25 0.46 7.29
C TYR A 75 3.91 -0.44 8.48
N ILE A 76 4.34 -0.03 9.68
CA ILE A 76 4.11 -0.80 10.90
C ILE A 76 3.36 0.09 11.89
N LEU A 77 2.12 -0.28 12.20
CA LEU A 77 1.37 0.29 13.31
C LEU A 77 1.94 -0.26 14.61
N ASN A 78 2.64 0.60 15.35
CA ASN A 78 3.21 0.27 16.63
C ASN A 78 2.10 0.24 17.70
N THR A 79 1.72 -0.97 18.12
CA THR A 79 0.70 -1.19 19.15
C THR A 79 1.29 -1.38 20.56
N GLY A 80 2.62 -1.32 20.72
CA GLY A 80 3.29 -1.50 22.02
C GLY A 80 4.75 -1.01 22.06
N ASP A 81 5.49 -1.36 23.13
CA ASP A 81 6.83 -0.82 23.42
C ASP A 81 8.01 -1.61 22.81
N GLU A 82 7.78 -2.73 22.12
CA GLU A 82 8.87 -3.62 21.68
C GLU A 82 8.95 -3.80 20.16
N ILE A 83 9.39 -2.77 19.45
CA ILE A 83 10.10 -2.98 18.17
C ILE A 83 11.58 -3.16 18.51
N LYS A 84 11.93 -4.27 19.17
CA LYS A 84 13.33 -4.64 19.44
C LYS A 84 13.96 -5.14 18.13
N HIS A 85 15.01 -4.43 17.71
CA HIS A 85 15.90 -4.66 16.56
C HIS A 85 15.70 -5.98 15.77
N PHE A 86 14.79 -5.96 14.79
CA PHE A 86 14.79 -6.91 13.69
C PHE A 86 15.90 -6.54 12.69
N GLY A 87 16.49 -7.52 12.01
CA GLY A 87 17.74 -7.37 11.22
C GLY A 87 17.84 -6.15 10.28
N GLU A 88 19.07 -5.65 10.14
CA GLU A 88 19.42 -4.32 9.63
C GLU A 88 19.05 -4.04 8.15
N SER A 89 18.74 -5.05 7.32
CA SER A 89 18.61 -4.84 5.86
C SER A 89 17.27 -4.27 5.39
N TRP A 90 16.19 -4.37 6.19
CA TRP A 90 14.84 -3.95 5.77
C TRP A 90 14.40 -2.60 6.34
N TRP A 91 15.08 -2.11 7.37
CA TRP A 91 14.75 -0.85 8.05
C TRP A 91 14.66 0.35 7.11
N ASN A 92 15.46 0.36 6.05
CA ASN A 92 15.48 1.45 5.06
C ASN A 92 14.16 1.57 4.27
N LYS A 93 13.34 0.52 4.27
CA LYS A 93 12.01 0.50 3.65
C LYS A 93 10.88 0.54 4.69
N THR A 94 11.20 0.62 5.98
CA THR A 94 10.21 0.56 7.05
C THR A 94 9.83 1.96 7.52
N THR A 95 8.55 2.20 7.70
CA THR A 95 8.02 3.38 8.39
C THR A 95 7.16 2.94 9.56
N ILE A 96 7.59 3.28 10.78
CA ILE A 96 6.83 3.01 12.00
C ILE A 96 5.87 4.18 12.24
N VAL A 97 4.62 3.86 12.53
CA VAL A 97 3.57 4.81 12.86
C VAL A 97 2.94 4.43 14.20
N TYR A 98 2.45 5.41 14.94
CA TYR A 98 2.05 5.23 16.35
C TYR A 98 0.53 5.26 16.56
N ASN A 99 -0.24 5.41 15.49
CA ASN A 99 -1.69 5.32 15.50
C ASN A 99 -2.24 5.15 14.08
N GLU A 100 -3.49 4.70 14.00
CA GLU A 100 -4.19 4.47 12.73
C GLU A 100 -4.34 5.76 11.90
N LYS A 101 -4.48 6.93 12.53
CA LYS A 101 -4.56 8.21 11.80
C LYS A 101 -3.27 8.48 11.01
N GLN A 102 -2.11 8.31 11.64
CA GLN A 102 -0.80 8.41 10.98
C GLN A 102 -0.68 7.39 9.86
N LEU A 103 -1.05 6.13 10.12
CA LEU A 103 -1.04 5.08 9.10
C LEU A 103 -1.89 5.48 7.89
N MET A 104 -3.12 5.91 8.11
CA MET A 104 -4.03 6.33 7.05
C MET A 104 -3.49 7.52 6.25
N ARG A 105 -2.87 8.52 6.91
CA ARG A 105 -2.21 9.63 6.19
C ARG A 105 -1.09 9.14 5.28
N HIS A 106 -0.27 8.20 5.75
CA HIS A 106 0.79 7.61 4.94
C HIS A 106 0.25 6.81 3.76
N LEU A 107 -0.74 5.94 4.00
CA LEU A 107 -1.41 5.17 2.95
C LEU A 107 -2.02 6.09 1.90
N CYS A 108 -2.76 7.12 2.31
CA CYS A 108 -3.35 8.10 1.38
C CYS A 108 -2.28 8.84 0.56
N THR A 109 -1.19 9.27 1.20
CA THR A 109 -0.09 9.97 0.51
C THR A 109 0.60 9.06 -0.52
N LYS A 110 0.82 7.80 -0.17
CA LYS A 110 1.38 6.81 -1.09
C LYS A 110 0.43 6.51 -2.25
N SER A 111 -0.87 6.31 -1.98
CA SER A 111 -1.89 6.14 -3.01
C SER A 111 -1.95 7.34 -3.97
N MET A 112 -1.90 8.57 -3.44
CA MET A 112 -1.84 9.79 -4.24
C MET A 112 -0.66 9.76 -5.22
N LEU A 113 0.54 9.41 -4.75
CA LEU A 113 1.73 9.32 -5.59
C LEU A 113 1.63 8.20 -6.64
N CYS A 114 1.10 7.04 -6.25
CA CYS A 114 0.87 5.92 -7.17
C CYS A 114 -0.03 6.35 -8.34
N PHE A 115 -1.19 6.91 -8.03
CA PHE A 115 -2.14 7.39 -9.05
C PHE A 115 -1.55 8.52 -9.90
N TYR A 116 -0.81 9.45 -9.29
CA TYR A 116 -0.18 10.53 -10.05
C TYR A 116 0.84 10.02 -11.06
N ASN A 117 1.73 9.11 -10.63
CA ASN A 117 2.74 8.52 -11.50
C ASN A 117 2.12 7.68 -12.61
N GLU A 118 1.08 6.91 -12.31
CA GLU A 118 0.33 6.17 -13.32
C GLU A 118 -0.33 7.11 -14.34
N GLY A 119 -0.91 8.22 -13.88
CA GLY A 119 -1.44 9.27 -14.73
C GLY A 119 -0.37 9.87 -15.65
N LEU A 120 0.85 10.09 -15.16
CA LEU A 120 1.97 10.55 -15.99
C LEU A 120 2.35 9.54 -17.08
N GLU A 121 2.40 8.24 -16.75
CA GLU A 121 2.71 7.19 -17.74
C GLU A 121 1.62 7.08 -18.82
N HIS A 122 0.34 7.14 -18.42
CA HIS A 122 -0.76 7.17 -19.39
C HIS A 122 -0.74 8.43 -20.26
N ARG A 123 -0.37 9.58 -19.70
CA ARG A 123 -0.22 10.82 -20.46
C ARG A 123 0.91 10.74 -21.49
N LYS A 124 2.07 10.16 -21.13
CA LYS A 124 3.20 9.94 -22.04
C LYS A 124 2.83 9.03 -23.22
N THR A 125 1.95 8.05 -22.96
CA THR A 125 1.48 7.09 -23.97
C THR A 125 0.25 7.57 -24.77
N GLY A 126 -0.20 8.82 -24.57
CA GLY A 126 -1.33 9.41 -25.28
C GLY A 126 -2.71 8.96 -24.78
N ASN A 127 -2.77 8.20 -23.68
CA ASN A 127 -3.99 7.69 -23.07
C ASN A 127 -4.62 8.74 -22.12
N PHE A 128 -5.00 9.89 -22.65
CA PHE A 128 -5.42 11.05 -21.83
C PHE A 128 -6.66 10.80 -20.98
N GLY A 129 -7.62 10.00 -21.46
CA GLY A 129 -8.83 9.66 -20.69
C GLY A 129 -8.49 8.91 -19.41
N VAL A 130 -7.65 7.87 -19.51
CA VAL A 130 -7.19 7.08 -18.35
C VAL A 130 -6.31 7.95 -17.44
N ALA A 131 -5.40 8.74 -18.03
CA ALA A 131 -4.57 9.66 -17.26
C ALA A 131 -5.40 10.63 -16.39
N ASN A 132 -6.50 11.16 -16.93
CA ASN A 132 -7.37 12.07 -16.19
C ASN A 132 -8.08 11.37 -15.02
N VAL A 133 -8.51 10.12 -15.20
CA VAL A 133 -9.08 9.32 -14.10
C VAL A 133 -8.03 9.13 -12.99
N CYS A 134 -6.81 8.74 -13.35
CA CYS A 134 -5.71 8.60 -12.38
C CYS A 134 -5.42 9.91 -11.62
N PHE A 135 -5.39 11.06 -12.30
CA PHE A 135 -5.17 12.34 -11.61
C PHE A 135 -6.31 12.70 -10.66
N LEU A 136 -7.57 12.41 -11.02
CA LEU A 136 -8.72 12.61 -10.13
C LEU A 136 -8.65 11.71 -8.90
N ASP A 137 -8.25 10.45 -9.06
CA ASP A 137 -8.08 9.52 -7.94
C ASP A 137 -6.90 9.93 -7.04
N SER A 138 -5.83 10.51 -7.62
CA SER A 138 -4.74 11.12 -6.85
C SER A 138 -5.23 12.26 -5.95
N ILE A 139 -6.04 13.18 -6.50
CA ILE A 139 -6.65 14.28 -5.74
C ILE A 139 -7.59 13.74 -4.66
N ARG A 140 -8.38 12.71 -4.97
CA ARG A 140 -9.28 12.06 -4.00
C ARG A 140 -8.50 11.47 -2.83
N ALA A 141 -7.42 10.75 -3.09
CA ALA A 141 -6.56 10.19 -2.04
C ALA A 141 -5.96 11.31 -1.16
N LEU A 142 -5.52 12.42 -1.75
CA LEU A 142 -5.02 13.59 -1.01
C LEU A 142 -6.10 14.20 -0.12
N ASN A 143 -7.30 14.45 -0.66
CA ASN A 143 -8.43 14.98 0.10
C ASN A 143 -8.85 14.02 1.23
N TYR A 144 -8.72 12.72 1.02
CA TYR A 144 -9.03 11.73 2.03
C TYR A 144 -8.02 11.77 3.19
N SER A 145 -6.73 11.98 2.89
CA SER A 145 -5.67 12.16 3.90
C SER A 145 -6.01 13.27 4.91
N ALA A 146 -6.62 14.37 4.45
CA ALA A 146 -6.99 15.50 5.30
C ALA A 146 -8.02 15.16 6.39
N LYS A 147 -8.80 14.08 6.23
CA LYS A 147 -9.77 13.62 7.25
C LYS A 147 -9.09 13.01 8.50
N PHE A 148 -7.79 12.75 8.44
CA PHE A 148 -7.02 12.10 9.51
C PHE A 148 -6.02 13.06 10.18
N ILE A 149 -6.25 14.38 10.09
CA ILE A 149 -5.51 15.42 10.82
C ILE A 149 -5.87 15.40 12.31
#